data_AF-A0A2G9P0T7-F1
#
_entry.id   AF-A0A2G9P0T7-F1
#
_cell.length_a   1.000
_cell.length_b   1.000
_cell.length_c   1.000
_cell.angle_alpha   90.00
_cell.angle_beta   90.00
_cell.angle_gamma   90.00
#
_symmetry.space_group_name_H-M   'P 1'
#
loop_
_entity.id
_entity.type
_entity.pdbx_description
1 polymer ?
#
loop_
_entity_poly.entity_id
_entity_poly.type
_entity_poly.pdbx_seq_one_letter_code
_entity_poly.pdbx_strand_id
1 'polypeptide(L)'
;MGPATNAFSSGPVLLCVGECKPEFMARSLQQYSFVNPTVSHLSPSRGPESGGTMITITGYNLGAGSTVSIRFGNQTCEFYGTHEVSDFDLILDVSTLL
;
A
#
# COMPACT_ATOMS: atom_id res chain seq x y z
N MET A 1 -10.89 -5.17 -12.33
CA MET A 1 -9.47 -5.27 -12.74
C MET A 1 -9.04 -6.70 -12.52
N GLY A 2 -8.62 -7.42 -13.57
CA GLY A 2 -8.15 -8.81 -13.44
C GLY A 2 -6.76 -8.88 -12.80
N PRO A 3 -6.31 -10.05 -12.33
CA PRO A 3 -4.97 -10.20 -11.76
C PRO A 3 -3.90 -9.94 -12.83
N ALA A 4 -2.82 -9.26 -12.43
CA ALA A 4 -1.64 -9.11 -13.29
C ALA A 4 -1.00 -10.49 -13.51
N THR A 5 -0.87 -10.90 -14.77
CA THR A 5 -0.08 -12.08 -15.13
C THR A 5 1.39 -11.67 -15.29
N ASN A 6 2.33 -12.60 -15.07
CA ASN A 6 3.78 -12.36 -15.13
C ASN A 6 4.32 -11.75 -16.45
N ALA A 7 3.47 -11.57 -17.46
CA ALA A 7 3.81 -10.94 -18.75
C ALA A 7 3.67 -9.40 -18.75
N PHE A 8 2.94 -8.80 -17.80
CA PHE A 8 2.68 -7.35 -17.78
C PHE A 8 2.72 -6.79 -16.35
N SER A 9 3.82 -6.15 -15.96
CA SER A 9 3.98 -5.45 -14.67
C SER A 9 3.38 -4.04 -14.66
N SER A 10 2.97 -3.53 -15.82
CA SER A 10 2.31 -2.23 -15.96
C SER A 10 1.41 -2.20 -17.19
N GLY A 11 0.35 -1.40 -17.16
CA GLY A 11 -0.57 -1.26 -18.28
C GLY A 11 -1.50 -0.06 -18.16
N PRO A 12 -2.05 0.45 -19.27
CA PRO A 12 -2.98 1.58 -19.23
C PRO A 12 -4.33 1.14 -18.65
N VAL A 13 -4.98 2.07 -17.95
CA VAL A 13 -6.37 1.90 -17.55
C VAL A 13 -7.25 2.11 -18.79
N LEU A 14 -8.16 1.16 -19.02
CA LEU A 14 -9.13 1.21 -20.12
C LEU A 14 -10.51 1.52 -19.56
N LEU A 15 -11.19 2.48 -20.18
CA LEU A 15 -12.57 2.84 -19.91
C LEU A 15 -13.39 2.67 -21.19
N CYS A 16 -14.51 1.95 -21.13
CA CYS A 16 -15.49 1.91 -22.20
C CYS A 16 -16.80 2.56 -21.72
N VAL A 17 -17.38 3.43 -22.55
CA VAL A 17 -18.70 4.00 -22.29
C VAL A 17 -19.75 3.21 -23.08
N GLY A 18 -20.48 2.33 -22.39
CA GLY A 18 -21.45 1.44 -23.02
C GLY A 18 -20.75 0.33 -23.82
N GLU A 19 -20.83 0.40 -25.16
CA GLU A 19 -20.13 -0.56 -26.03
C GLU A 19 -18.66 -0.19 -26.20
N CYS A 20 -17.79 -1.18 -26.11
CA CYS A 20 -16.35 -1.06 -26.34
C CYS A 20 -16.03 -0.89 -27.85
N LYS A 21 -16.51 0.19 -28.45
CA LYS A 21 -16.13 0.65 -29.80
C LYS A 21 -14.99 1.66 -29.71
N PRO A 22 -14.11 1.77 -30.72
CA PRO A 22 -12.96 2.68 -30.69
C PRO A 22 -13.32 4.13 -30.36
N GLU A 23 -14.48 4.61 -30.82
CA GLU A 23 -15.00 5.95 -30.56
C GLU A 23 -15.49 6.19 -29.11
N PHE A 24 -15.76 5.12 -28.34
CA PHE A 24 -16.25 5.17 -26.96
C PHE A 24 -15.25 4.60 -25.95
N MET A 25 -13.99 4.44 -26.36
CA MET A 25 -12.90 3.98 -25.52
C MET A 25 -11.99 5.13 -25.11
N ALA A 26 -11.61 5.17 -23.83
CA ALA A 26 -10.54 6.01 -23.32
C ALA A 26 -9.42 5.16 -22.74
N ARG A 27 -8.18 5.65 -22.91
CA ARG A 27 -6.96 5.05 -22.34
C ARG A 27 -6.28 6.10 -21.47
N SER A 28 -5.80 5.69 -20.30
CA SER A 28 -4.99 6.58 -19.46
C SER A 28 -3.66 6.92 -20.15
N LEU A 29 -3.20 8.17 -19.97
CA LEU A 29 -1.88 8.61 -20.42
C LEU A 29 -0.76 7.97 -19.58
N GLN A 30 -0.98 7.84 -18.28
CA GLN A 30 -0.09 7.14 -17.34
C GLN A 30 -0.42 5.64 -17.35
N GLN A 31 0.61 4.80 -17.24
CA GLN A 31 0.43 3.36 -17.00
C GLN A 31 0.22 3.10 -15.50
N TYR A 32 -0.70 2.19 -15.18
CA TYR A 32 -0.88 1.63 -13.86
C TYR A 32 0.09 0.46 -13.65
N SER A 33 0.89 0.53 -12.60
CA SER A 33 1.90 -0.48 -12.29
C SER A 33 1.40 -1.43 -11.20
N PHE A 34 1.64 -2.72 -11.41
CA PHE A 34 1.39 -3.77 -10.44
C PHE A 34 2.69 -4.10 -9.73
N VAL A 35 2.71 -3.84 -8.42
CA VAL A 35 3.88 -4.04 -7.57
C VAL A 35 3.51 -4.91 -6.38
N ASN A 36 4.49 -5.65 -5.87
CA ASN A 36 4.36 -6.38 -4.62
C ASN A 36 5.02 -5.55 -3.50
N PRO A 37 4.27 -5.16 -2.45
CA PRO A 37 4.86 -4.52 -1.29
C PRO A 37 5.74 -5.50 -0.52
N THR A 38 6.90 -5.05 -0.06
CA THR A 38 7.83 -5.88 0.72
C THR A 38 8.35 -5.10 1.92
N VAL A 39 8.28 -5.68 3.11
CA VAL A 39 8.82 -5.08 4.34
C VAL A 39 10.26 -5.54 4.54
N SER A 40 11.18 -4.60 4.84
CA SER A 40 12.59 -4.90 5.08
C SER A 40 13.00 -4.75 6.54
N HIS A 41 12.57 -3.68 7.20
CA HIS A 41 13.00 -3.40 8.57
C HIS A 41 11.93 -2.62 9.35
N LEU A 42 11.97 -2.75 10.67
CA LEU A 42 11.04 -2.12 11.59
C LEU A 42 11.80 -1.55 12.79
N SER A 43 11.53 -0.30 13.14
CA SER A 43 12.23 0.42 14.21
C SER A 43 11.27 1.32 15.00
N PRO A 44 11.25 1.26 16.35
CA PRO A 44 11.96 0.30 17.18
C PRO A 44 11.37 -1.11 17.06
N SER A 45 12.20 -2.14 17.26
CA SER A 45 11.76 -3.55 17.17
C SER A 45 11.14 -4.11 18.44
N ARG A 46 11.09 -3.30 19.51
CA ARG A 46 10.53 -3.64 20.82
C ARG A 46 9.94 -2.39 21.44
N GLY A 47 8.88 -2.58 22.21
CA GLY A 47 8.21 -1.56 23.00
C GLY A 47 7.55 -2.18 24.24
N PRO A 48 7.04 -1.35 25.16
CA PRO A 48 6.24 -1.81 26.30
C PRO A 48 5.00 -2.59 25.84
N GLU A 49 4.59 -3.57 26.65
CA GLU A 49 3.35 -4.33 26.42
C GLU A 49 2.12 -3.43 26.42
N SER A 50 2.16 -2.32 27.16
CA SER A 50 1.10 -1.30 27.23
C SER A 50 0.96 -0.43 25.97
N GLY A 51 1.69 -0.71 24.89
CA GLY A 51 1.58 0.03 23.64
C GLY A 51 2.09 1.47 23.69
N GLY A 52 1.59 2.33 22.78
CA GLY A 52 2.01 3.73 22.64
C GLY A 52 3.41 3.89 22.02
N THR A 53 3.86 2.87 21.28
CA THR A 53 5.16 2.86 20.62
C THR A 53 4.98 3.23 19.16
N MET A 54 5.51 4.39 18.79
CA MET A 54 5.59 4.79 17.38
C MET A 54 6.64 3.93 16.67
N ILE A 55 6.21 3.17 15.67
CA ILE A 55 7.04 2.30 14.84
C ILE A 55 7.11 2.87 13.43
N THR A 56 8.32 2.86 12.88
CA THR A 56 8.61 3.07 11.47
C THR A 56 8.87 1.73 10.81
N ILE A 57 8.06 1.38 9.82
CA ILE A 57 8.28 0.23 8.94
C ILE A 57 8.88 0.73 7.65
N THR A 58 10.04 0.21 7.30
CA THR A 58 10.74 0.48 6.04
C THR A 58 10.58 -0.70 5.10
N GLY A 59 10.50 -0.43 3.80
CA GLY A 59 10.29 -1.45 2.78
C GLY A 59 10.25 -0.88 1.37
N TYR A 60 9.64 -1.63 0.45
CA TYR A 60 9.44 -1.24 -0.94
C TYR A 60 7.96 -1.29 -1.29
N ASN A 61 7.50 -0.30 -2.06
CA ASN A 61 6.11 -0.20 -2.53
C ASN A 61 5.05 -0.24 -1.41
N LEU A 62 5.38 0.25 -0.20
CA LEU A 62 4.48 0.15 0.95
C LEU A 62 3.26 1.07 0.82
N GLY A 63 3.36 2.13 0.02
CA GLY A 63 2.23 2.98 -0.37
C GLY A 63 1.34 2.41 -1.48
N ALA A 64 1.56 1.18 -1.97
CA ALA A 64 0.76 0.60 -3.03
C ALA A 64 -0.68 0.31 -2.58
N GLY A 65 -1.66 0.66 -3.42
CA GLY A 65 -3.08 0.42 -3.16
C GLY A 65 -3.79 1.62 -2.55
N SER A 66 -4.90 1.37 -1.85
CA SER A 66 -5.75 2.44 -1.28
C SER A 66 -5.94 2.34 0.23
N THR A 67 -5.77 1.15 0.81
CA THR A 67 -5.97 0.92 2.24
C THR A 67 -4.79 0.15 2.78
N VAL A 68 -4.17 0.70 3.82
CA VAL A 68 -3.09 0.08 4.57
C VAL A 68 -3.67 -0.36 5.92
N SER A 69 -3.57 -1.65 6.24
CA SER A 69 -3.92 -2.17 7.56
C SER A 69 -2.74 -2.95 8.13
N ILE A 70 -2.38 -2.64 9.36
CA ILE A 70 -1.18 -3.17 10.02
C ILE A 70 -1.61 -3.82 11.33
N ARG A 71 -1.11 -5.03 11.58
CA ARG A 71 -1.48 -5.84 12.75
C ARG A 71 -0.25 -6.43 13.41
N PHE A 72 -0.18 -6.32 14.73
CA PHE A 72 0.80 -7.01 15.56
C PHE A 72 0.06 -8.06 16.39
N GLY A 73 0.27 -9.34 16.05
CA GLY A 73 -0.53 -10.43 16.58
C GLY A 73 -2.02 -10.25 16.23
N ASN A 74 -2.87 -10.13 17.25
CA ASN A 74 -4.32 -9.93 17.07
C ASN A 74 -4.75 -8.46 17.09
N GLN A 75 -3.88 -7.52 17.44
CA GLN A 75 -4.19 -6.10 17.59
C GLN A 75 -3.97 -5.34 16.28
N THR A 76 -4.87 -4.42 15.96
CA THR A 76 -4.75 -3.48 14.83
C THR A 76 -4.05 -2.21 15.29
N CYS A 77 -3.06 -1.75 14.53
CA CYS A 77 -2.36 -0.49 14.81
C CYS A 77 -3.01 0.69 14.11
N GLU A 78 -2.86 1.87 14.70
CA GLU A 78 -3.28 3.11 14.07
C GLU A 78 -2.20 3.58 13.09
N PHE A 79 -2.61 3.77 11.84
CA PHE A 79 -1.73 4.22 10.77
C PHE A 79 -1.72 5.75 10.72
N TYR A 80 -0.55 6.35 10.90
CA TYR A 80 -0.40 7.81 10.94
C TYR A 80 -0.05 8.41 9.58
N GLY A 81 0.61 7.64 8.70
CA GLY A 81 0.94 8.09 7.36
C GLY A 81 2.15 7.37 6.76
N THR A 82 2.37 7.65 5.49
CA THR A 82 3.65 7.38 4.82
C THR A 82 4.58 8.58 5.03
N HIS A 83 5.88 8.35 5.07
CA HIS A 83 6.82 9.46 5.04
C HIS A 83 6.82 10.08 3.62
N GLU A 84 6.38 11.32 3.46
CA GLU A 84 6.16 11.99 2.16
C GLU A 84 7.38 11.99 1.22
N VAL A 85 8.58 11.84 1.77
CA VAL A 85 9.84 11.86 1.01
C VAL A 85 10.15 10.50 0.37
N SER A 86 9.51 9.42 0.85
CA SER A 86 9.80 8.07 0.38
C SER A 86 8.61 7.13 0.69
N ASP A 87 7.93 6.64 -0.34
CA ASP A 87 6.87 5.59 -0.28
C ASP A 87 7.37 4.23 0.30
N PHE A 88 8.55 4.26 0.91
CA PHE A 88 9.25 3.17 1.56
C PHE A 88 8.94 3.09 3.05
N ASP A 89 8.44 4.17 3.67
CA ASP A 89 8.30 4.25 5.12
C ASP A 89 6.85 4.44 5.55
N LEU A 90 6.36 3.55 6.42
CA LEU A 90 5.06 3.66 7.10
C LEU A 90 5.29 3.99 8.57
N ILE A 91 4.54 4.97 9.08
CA ILE A 91 4.52 5.33 10.50
C ILE A 91 3.20 4.88 11.12
N LEU A 92 3.29 4.20 12.26
CA LEU A 92 2.15 3.70 13.00
C LEU A 92 2.39 3.74 14.50
N ASP A 93 1.32 3.79 15.28
CA ASP A 93 1.38 3.56 16.73
C ASP A 93 0.84 2.16 17.05
N VAL A 94 1.63 1.39 17.79
CA VAL A 94 1.18 0.16 18.42
C VAL A 94 0.43 0.51 19.70
N SER A 95 -0.77 1.07 19.55
CA SER A 95 -1.68 1.31 20.67
C SER A 95 -2.25 -0.02 21.17
N THR A 96 -2.17 -0.30 22.47
CA THR A 96 -2.98 -1.38 23.06
C THR A 96 -4.39 -0.87 23.32
N LEU A 97 -5.38 -1.59 22.81
CA LEU A 97 -6.71 -1.61 23.38
C LEU A 97 -6.68 -2.49 24.64
N LEU A 98 -6.47 -1.85 25.80
CA LEU A 98 -7.03 -2.32 27.07
C LEU A 98 -8.38 -1.63 27.28
#